data_AF-A0A969XIG7-F1
#
_entry.id   AF-A0A969XIG7-F1
#
_cell.length_a   1.000
_cell.length_b   1.000
_cell.length_c   1.000
_cell.angle_alpha   90.00
_cell.angle_beta   90.00
_cell.angle_gamma   90.00
#
_symmetry.space_group_name_H-M   'P 1'
#
loop_
_entity.id
_entity.type
_entity.pdbx_description
1 polymer ?
#
loop_
_entity_poly.entity_id
_entity_poly.type
_entity_poly.pdbx_seq_one_letter_code
_entity_poly.pdbx_strand_id
1 'polypeptide(L)'
;MHDDAKRTGNGRRILTLFLVVGNLAMLAAGIVTIPPNLRAMVDAPRIDAATKAPPSTLPAIGPQEAEPIAPHTPPPPDRGLSTEERPKVDEFAWYTESVFYDGVPADAVTIDRLDAATGGWKALILYDPEGVHDASALELLNMTIDGTEESLQLTLDWYLIFWLGDESGYDETDMEDSVFAGQWDGGTLWASGAGTIHLTEMYEANGRQYAIGTLATPDGIPAYVALVRP
;
A
#
# COMPACT_ATOMS: atom_id res chain seq x y z
N MET A 1 48.04 12.62 38.71
CA MET A 1 47.22 13.37 37.75
C MET A 1 46.17 12.38 37.27
N HIS A 2 44.99 12.48 37.86
CA HIS A 2 43.83 11.64 37.59
C HIS A 2 43.20 12.09 36.28
N ASP A 3 42.81 11.14 35.42
CA ASP A 3 41.64 11.33 34.56
C ASP A 3 40.94 9.98 34.38
N ASP A 4 39.78 9.89 35.03
CA ASP A 4 38.84 8.77 35.02
C ASP A 4 38.02 8.82 33.72
N ALA A 5 38.27 7.89 32.80
CA ALA A 5 37.37 7.63 31.68
C ALA A 5 36.12 6.90 32.19
N LYS A 6 35.09 7.68 32.50
CA LYS A 6 33.73 7.20 32.83
C LYS A 6 33.07 6.60 31.59
N ARG A 7 33.32 5.32 31.32
CA ARG A 7 32.59 4.54 30.30
C ARG A 7 31.27 4.03 30.88
N THR A 8 30.28 4.91 31.01
CA THR A 8 28.92 4.53 31.43
C THR A 8 28.13 3.96 30.25
N GLY A 9 27.51 2.81 30.50
CA GLY A 9 26.93 1.93 29.51
C GLY A 9 25.60 2.40 28.93
N ASN A 10 25.35 1.94 27.71
CA ASN A 10 24.01 1.84 27.08
C ASN A 10 23.91 0.69 26.05
N GLY A 11 24.99 -0.06 25.77
CA GLY A 11 24.97 -1.12 24.75
C GLY A 11 24.27 -2.43 25.15
N ARG A 12 23.81 -2.58 26.41
CA ARG A 12 23.26 -3.85 26.91
C ARG A 12 21.73 -3.93 26.92
N ARG A 13 21.03 -2.86 26.53
CA ARG A 13 19.56 -2.84 26.40
C ARG A 13 19.09 -2.98 24.95
N ILE A 14 19.90 -2.55 23.98
CA ILE A 14 19.58 -2.67 22.55
C ILE A 14 19.76 -4.14 22.10
N LEU A 15 20.82 -4.81 22.55
CA LEU A 15 21.12 -6.20 22.16
C LEU A 15 20.05 -7.22 22.63
N THR A 16 19.32 -6.93 23.71
CA THR A 16 18.32 -7.86 24.26
C THR A 16 16.99 -7.80 23.53
N LEU A 17 16.70 -6.74 22.76
CA LEU A 17 15.49 -6.66 21.92
C LEU A 17 15.68 -7.45 20.61
N PHE A 18 16.87 -7.39 20.02
CA PHE A 18 17.21 -8.13 18.79
C PHE A 18 17.22 -9.67 18.97
N LEU A 19 17.58 -10.17 20.15
CA LEU A 19 17.66 -11.62 20.41
C LEU A 19 16.32 -12.30 20.71
N VAL A 20 15.26 -11.55 21.05
CA VAL A 20 13.93 -12.13 21.31
C VAL A 20 13.12 -12.30 20.02
N VAL A 21 13.35 -11.45 19.00
CA VAL A 21 12.68 -11.56 17.69
C VAL A 21 13.30 -12.68 16.84
N GLY A 22 14.62 -12.88 16.90
CA GLY A 22 15.29 -13.85 16.04
C GLY A 22 15.18 -15.34 16.43
N ASN A 23 14.83 -15.71 17.67
CA ASN A 23 15.06 -17.09 18.15
C ASN A 23 13.88 -17.80 18.87
N LEU A 24 12.67 -17.22 18.91
CA LEU A 24 11.48 -17.93 19.45
C LEU A 24 10.38 -18.24 18.41
N ALA A 25 10.29 -17.52 17.30
CA ALA A 25 9.23 -17.75 16.31
C ALA A 25 9.51 -18.94 15.36
N MET A 26 10.78 -19.27 15.13
CA MET A 26 11.20 -20.27 14.13
C MET A 26 11.15 -21.74 14.59
N LEU A 27 10.73 -22.08 15.82
CA LEU A 27 10.85 -23.48 16.31
C LEU A 27 9.58 -24.12 16.91
N ALA A 28 8.41 -23.47 16.90
CA ALA A 28 7.22 -24.08 17.52
C ALA A 28 5.88 -23.94 16.77
N ALA A 29 5.77 -23.15 15.70
CA ALA A 29 4.52 -23.02 14.93
C ALA A 29 4.68 -23.40 13.45
N GLY A 30 5.25 -24.57 13.21
CA GLY A 30 5.03 -25.30 11.96
C GLY A 30 3.59 -25.80 11.88
N ILE A 31 2.65 -24.94 11.52
CA ILE A 31 1.39 -25.29 10.85
C ILE A 31 1.02 -24.12 9.92
N VAL A 32 1.45 -24.20 8.65
CA VAL A 32 0.86 -23.57 7.44
C VAL A 32 -0.12 -22.40 7.70
N THR A 33 0.38 -21.26 8.16
CA THR A 33 -0.34 -19.99 8.10
C THR A 33 0.18 -19.24 6.91
N ILE A 34 -0.29 -19.60 5.72
CA ILE A 34 -0.30 -18.68 4.59
C ILE A 34 -1.12 -17.46 5.05
N PRO A 35 -0.52 -16.27 5.20
CA PRO A 35 -1.25 -15.05 5.51
C PRO A 35 -2.45 -14.91 4.57
N PRO A 36 -3.60 -14.35 5.01
CA PRO A 36 -4.80 -14.24 4.18
C PRO A 36 -4.52 -13.62 2.80
N ASN A 37 -3.62 -12.62 2.76
CA ASN A 37 -3.18 -11.93 1.55
C ASN A 37 -2.51 -12.86 0.51
N LEU A 38 -1.96 -14.00 0.93
CA LEU A 38 -1.37 -15.02 0.06
C LEU A 38 -2.39 -16.13 -0.35
N ARG A 39 -3.53 -16.26 0.33
CA ARG A 39 -4.57 -17.27 -0.01
C ARG A 39 -5.46 -16.84 -1.18
N ALA A 40 -5.77 -15.55 -1.31
CA ALA A 40 -6.54 -15.01 -2.43
C ALA A 40 -5.90 -15.26 -3.81
N MET A 41 -4.59 -15.52 -3.83
CA MET A 41 -3.79 -15.78 -5.03
C MET A 41 -3.91 -17.22 -5.56
N VAL A 42 -4.35 -18.19 -4.75
CA VAL A 42 -4.42 -19.62 -5.14
C VAL A 42 -5.77 -20.00 -5.78
N ASP A 43 -6.84 -19.26 -5.48
CA ASP A 43 -8.22 -19.62 -5.88
C ASP A 43 -8.77 -18.83 -7.08
N ALA A 44 -7.99 -17.94 -7.71
CA ALA A 44 -8.48 -17.17 -8.87
C ALA A 44 -8.62 -18.08 -10.13
N PRO A 45 -9.85 -18.34 -10.64
CA PRO A 45 -10.02 -19.17 -11.83
C PRO A 45 -9.66 -18.40 -13.10
N ARG A 46 -8.89 -19.05 -13.98
CA ARG A 46 -8.52 -18.57 -15.31
C ARG A 46 -9.65 -18.88 -16.32
N ILE A 47 -10.31 -17.81 -16.77
CA ILE A 47 -10.93 -17.48 -18.08
C ILE A 47 -11.71 -18.59 -18.83
N ASP A 48 -12.93 -18.28 -19.32
CA ASP A 48 -13.26 -18.39 -20.76
C ASP A 48 -14.68 -17.97 -21.19
N ALA A 49 -14.68 -17.34 -22.37
CA ALA A 49 -15.68 -17.35 -23.45
C ALA A 49 -16.84 -16.32 -23.47
N ALA A 50 -16.61 -15.32 -24.34
CA ALA A 50 -17.53 -14.69 -25.27
C ALA A 50 -18.86 -15.43 -25.58
N THR A 51 -19.95 -14.66 -25.80
CA THR A 51 -20.67 -14.56 -27.10
C THR A 51 -22.13 -14.06 -26.97
N LYS A 52 -22.46 -13.10 -27.87
CA LYS A 52 -23.77 -12.72 -28.48
C LYS A 52 -24.78 -11.85 -27.73
N ALA A 53 -24.93 -10.63 -28.25
CA ALA A 53 -26.21 -9.91 -28.34
C ALA A 53 -27.10 -10.47 -29.47
N PRO A 54 -28.43 -10.28 -29.39
CA PRO A 54 -29.22 -9.93 -30.57
C PRO A 54 -30.23 -8.78 -30.34
N PRO A 55 -30.80 -8.22 -31.43
CA PRO A 55 -31.27 -6.83 -31.51
C PRO A 55 -32.76 -6.69 -31.23
N SER A 56 -33.22 -5.46 -30.98
CA SER A 56 -34.64 -5.13 -31.13
C SER A 56 -34.87 -3.70 -31.62
N THR A 57 -35.71 -3.59 -32.64
CA THR A 57 -35.94 -2.43 -33.51
C THR A 57 -37.22 -1.70 -33.10
N LEU A 58 -37.12 -0.40 -32.75
CA LEU A 58 -38.01 0.76 -33.02
C LEU A 58 -39.55 0.68 -32.75
N PRO A 59 -40.22 1.77 -32.29
CA PRO A 59 -40.28 3.03 -33.06
C PRO A 59 -40.15 4.35 -32.28
N ALA A 60 -39.90 5.38 -33.09
CA ALA A 60 -39.66 6.77 -32.75
C ALA A 60 -40.87 7.48 -32.11
N ILE A 61 -40.59 8.26 -31.06
CA ILE A 61 -41.35 9.44 -30.67
C ILE A 61 -40.30 10.51 -30.35
N GLY A 62 -40.36 11.66 -31.02
CA GLY A 62 -39.65 12.87 -30.60
C GLY A 62 -40.65 14.01 -30.42
N PRO A 63 -40.22 15.20 -29.96
CA PRO A 63 -39.15 15.47 -29.00
C PRO A 63 -39.76 16.05 -27.70
N GLN A 64 -39.31 15.59 -26.53
CA GLN A 64 -39.50 16.34 -25.28
C GLN A 64 -38.12 16.55 -24.65
N GLU A 65 -37.63 17.76 -24.83
CA GLU A 65 -36.57 18.36 -24.06
C GLU A 65 -37.03 18.43 -22.59
N ALA A 66 -36.63 17.42 -21.83
CA ALA A 66 -36.67 17.44 -20.37
C ALA A 66 -35.21 17.52 -19.93
N GLU A 67 -34.81 18.68 -19.41
CA GLU A 67 -33.54 18.82 -18.71
C GLU A 67 -33.44 17.72 -17.64
N PRO A 68 -32.37 16.91 -17.62
CA PRO A 68 -32.16 15.98 -16.53
C PRO A 68 -31.78 16.80 -15.31
N ILE A 69 -32.72 16.97 -14.38
CA ILE A 69 -32.39 17.36 -13.01
C ILE A 69 -31.65 16.15 -12.43
N ALA A 70 -30.34 16.12 -12.63
CA ALA A 70 -29.47 15.24 -11.89
C ALA A 70 -29.73 15.49 -10.39
N PRO A 71 -29.84 14.46 -9.55
CA PRO A 71 -29.72 14.67 -8.12
C PRO A 71 -28.34 15.30 -7.90
N HIS A 72 -28.31 16.60 -7.63
CA HIS A 72 -27.13 17.28 -7.11
C HIS A 72 -26.96 16.81 -5.67
N THR A 73 -26.49 15.57 -5.49
CA THR A 73 -25.77 15.22 -4.27
C THR A 73 -24.53 16.11 -4.29
N PRO A 74 -24.38 17.05 -3.34
CA PRO A 74 -23.15 17.82 -3.25
C PRO A 74 -21.99 16.83 -3.15
N PRO A 75 -20.85 17.08 -3.82
CA PRO A 75 -19.64 16.32 -3.58
C PRO A 75 -19.44 16.22 -2.07
N PRO A 76 -19.12 15.04 -1.51
CA PRO A 76 -18.76 14.96 -0.10
C PRO A 76 -17.69 16.02 0.18
N PRO A 77 -17.78 16.74 1.32
CA PRO A 77 -16.82 17.78 1.63
C PRO A 77 -15.41 17.19 1.53
N ASP A 78 -14.53 17.91 0.82
CA ASP A 78 -13.10 17.59 0.78
C ASP A 78 -12.62 17.54 2.23
N ARG A 79 -12.40 16.33 2.73
CA ARG A 79 -12.02 16.10 4.12
C ARG A 79 -10.57 16.49 4.39
N GLY A 80 -9.84 16.99 3.38
CA GLY A 80 -8.43 17.39 3.54
C GLY A 80 -7.55 16.21 3.95
N LEU A 81 -7.85 15.01 3.43
CA LEU A 81 -7.14 13.78 3.79
C LEU A 81 -5.78 13.67 3.09
N SER A 82 -5.62 14.37 1.96
CA SER A 82 -4.35 14.45 1.23
C SER A 82 -3.25 15.03 2.11
N THR A 83 -2.07 14.42 2.08
CA THR A 83 -0.90 14.88 2.86
C THR A 83 0.37 14.88 2.02
N GLU A 84 1.22 15.88 2.27
CA GLU A 84 2.60 15.99 1.75
C GLU A 84 3.63 15.80 2.88
N GLU A 85 3.18 15.45 4.09
CA GLU A 85 4.10 15.22 5.20
C GLU A 85 4.94 13.96 4.95
N ARG A 86 6.26 14.05 5.19
CA ARG A 86 7.16 12.92 5.04
C ARG A 86 6.78 11.79 6.03
N PRO A 87 6.71 10.53 5.57
CA PRO A 87 6.40 9.38 6.40
C PRO A 87 7.46 9.11 7.47
N LYS A 88 7.05 8.48 8.57
CA LYS A 88 7.95 7.92 9.59
C LYS A 88 7.63 6.45 9.83
N VAL A 89 8.65 5.66 10.20
CA VAL A 89 8.51 4.22 10.44
C VAL A 89 7.43 3.88 11.47
N ASP A 90 7.33 4.66 12.55
CA ASP A 90 6.36 4.45 13.64
C ASP A 90 4.90 4.68 13.21
N GLU A 91 4.66 5.43 12.13
CA GLU A 91 3.32 5.60 11.56
C GLU A 91 2.80 4.35 10.85
N PHE A 92 3.65 3.34 10.63
CA PHE A 92 3.30 2.08 9.98
C PHE A 92 3.25 0.86 10.90
N ALA A 93 3.34 1.06 12.23
CA ALA A 93 3.21 -0.04 13.19
C ALA A 93 1.87 -0.80 13.04
N TRP A 94 0.80 -0.11 12.62
CA TRP A 94 -0.50 -0.75 12.31
C TRP A 94 -0.37 -1.83 11.22
N TYR A 95 0.55 -1.65 10.28
CA TYR A 95 0.81 -2.58 9.20
C TYR A 95 1.78 -3.67 9.64
N THR A 96 2.97 -3.28 10.07
CA THR A 96 4.09 -4.20 10.32
C THR A 96 3.89 -5.08 11.54
N GLU A 97 3.07 -4.68 12.52
CA GLU A 97 2.82 -5.45 13.74
C GLU A 97 1.44 -6.13 13.77
N SER A 98 0.54 -5.79 12.84
CA SER A 98 -0.81 -6.37 12.79
C SER A 98 -1.23 -6.72 11.38
N VAL A 99 -1.63 -5.76 10.54
CA VAL A 99 -2.31 -6.06 9.25
C VAL A 99 -1.48 -6.98 8.33
N PHE A 100 -0.15 -6.89 8.37
CA PHE A 100 0.75 -7.78 7.63
C PHE A 100 0.55 -9.27 7.99
N TYR A 101 0.30 -9.57 9.28
CA TYR A 101 0.13 -10.94 9.79
C TYR A 101 -1.35 -11.34 9.90
N ASP A 102 -2.18 -10.45 10.42
CA ASP A 102 -3.56 -10.72 10.82
C ASP A 102 -4.57 -10.41 9.70
N GLY A 103 -4.19 -9.61 8.70
CA GLY A 103 -5.07 -9.08 7.66
C GLY A 103 -5.82 -7.81 8.08
N VAL A 104 -6.68 -7.33 7.19
CA VAL A 104 -7.48 -6.10 7.40
C VAL A 104 -8.50 -6.32 8.54
N PRO A 105 -8.70 -5.34 9.45
CA PRO A 105 -9.71 -5.44 10.51
C PRO A 105 -11.12 -5.69 9.96
N ALA A 106 -11.89 -6.56 10.63
CA ALA A 106 -13.22 -6.96 10.15
C ALA A 106 -14.26 -5.83 10.19
N ASP A 107 -14.03 -4.78 10.97
CA ASP A 107 -14.87 -3.58 11.09
C ASP A 107 -14.38 -2.41 10.22
N ALA A 108 -13.35 -2.62 9.40
CA ALA A 108 -12.89 -1.66 8.43
C ALA A 108 -13.96 -1.38 7.36
N VAL A 109 -14.05 -0.13 6.92
CA VAL A 109 -15.00 0.28 5.88
C VAL A 109 -14.25 0.42 4.56
N THR A 110 -14.55 -0.43 3.59
CA THR A 110 -13.92 -0.41 2.27
C THR A 110 -14.09 0.93 1.56
N ILE A 111 -13.02 1.40 0.92
CA ILE A 111 -13.00 2.54 0.01
C ILE A 111 -13.08 1.98 -1.42
N ASP A 112 -14.24 2.12 -2.06
CA ASP A 112 -14.52 1.58 -3.41
C ASP A 112 -14.64 2.66 -4.49
N ARG A 113 -14.56 3.94 -4.12
CA ARG A 113 -14.66 5.08 -5.02
C ARG A 113 -13.32 5.77 -5.19
N LEU A 114 -12.93 6.05 -6.44
CA LEU A 114 -11.65 6.68 -6.77
C LEU A 114 -11.47 8.05 -6.11
N ASP A 115 -12.50 8.90 -6.06
CA ASP A 115 -12.42 10.24 -5.45
C ASP A 115 -12.11 10.18 -3.94
N ALA A 116 -12.47 9.09 -3.28
CA ALA A 116 -12.11 8.84 -1.89
C ALA A 116 -10.69 8.31 -1.72
N ALA A 117 -10.01 7.88 -2.79
CA ALA A 117 -8.63 7.40 -2.80
C ALA A 117 -7.64 8.44 -3.36
N THR A 118 -8.07 9.36 -4.22
CA THR A 118 -7.23 10.41 -4.80
C THR A 118 -6.58 11.31 -3.75
N GLY A 119 -5.40 11.85 -4.07
CA GLY A 119 -4.59 12.72 -3.21
C GLY A 119 -3.31 12.06 -2.72
N GLY A 120 -2.61 12.76 -1.83
CA GLY A 120 -1.33 12.35 -1.24
C GLY A 120 -1.49 11.39 -0.06
N TRP A 121 -0.57 10.43 0.01
CA TRP A 121 -0.47 9.38 1.02
C TRP A 121 0.96 9.29 1.53
N LYS A 122 1.11 8.88 2.79
CA LYS A 122 2.37 8.36 3.32
C LYS A 122 2.44 6.88 2.94
N ALA A 123 3.58 6.42 2.43
CA ALA A 123 3.75 5.05 2.01
C ALA A 123 5.01 4.38 2.60
N LEU A 124 4.91 3.07 2.73
CA LEU A 124 5.93 2.13 3.14
C LEU A 124 6.01 1.02 2.08
N ILE A 125 7.22 0.70 1.64
CA ILE A 125 7.51 -0.52 0.88
C ILE A 125 8.39 -1.42 1.73
N LEU A 126 8.01 -2.69 1.85
CA LEU A 126 8.76 -3.72 2.55
C LEU A 126 9.25 -4.75 1.53
N TYR A 127 10.54 -4.72 1.23
CA TYR A 127 11.21 -5.64 0.31
C TYR A 127 11.70 -6.87 1.05
N ASP A 128 11.55 -8.03 0.40
CA ASP A 128 12.04 -9.31 0.88
C ASP A 128 11.84 -9.52 2.39
N PRO A 129 10.59 -9.42 2.90
CA PRO A 129 10.34 -9.47 4.34
C PRO A 129 10.75 -10.79 4.99
N GLU A 130 10.80 -11.86 4.19
CA GLU A 130 11.23 -13.19 4.63
C GLU A 130 12.75 -13.40 4.51
N GLY A 131 13.48 -12.44 3.92
CA GLY A 131 14.93 -12.49 3.76
C GLY A 131 15.42 -13.60 2.82
N VAL A 132 14.57 -14.08 1.91
CA VAL A 132 14.87 -15.20 1.01
C VAL A 132 15.86 -14.78 -0.08
N HIS A 133 15.89 -13.49 -0.41
CA HIS A 133 16.70 -12.91 -1.48
C HIS A 133 17.91 -12.12 -0.98
N ASP A 134 18.15 -12.06 0.34
CA ASP A 134 19.19 -11.24 0.98
C ASP A 134 19.09 -9.76 0.58
N ALA A 135 17.85 -9.30 0.39
CA ALA A 135 17.54 -7.96 -0.09
C ALA A 135 16.49 -7.28 0.80
N SER A 136 16.41 -7.69 2.07
CA SER A 136 15.46 -7.14 3.03
C SER A 136 15.69 -5.65 3.21
N ALA A 137 14.69 -4.85 2.87
CA ALA A 137 14.73 -3.41 3.00
C ALA A 137 13.36 -2.84 3.37
N LEU A 138 13.40 -1.71 4.05
CA LEU A 138 12.25 -0.88 4.34
C LEU A 138 12.44 0.46 3.66
N GLU A 139 11.48 0.87 2.84
CA GLU A 139 11.54 2.14 2.12
C GLU A 139 10.32 2.99 2.43
N LEU A 140 10.56 4.28 2.68
CA LEU A 140 9.58 5.29 3.01
C LEU A 140 9.52 6.31 1.87
N LEU A 141 8.31 6.66 1.47
CA LEU A 141 8.05 7.62 0.40
C LEU A 141 6.65 8.25 0.54
N ASN A 142 6.41 9.32 -0.19
CA ASN A 142 5.06 9.82 -0.41
C ASN A 142 4.52 9.27 -1.73
N MET A 143 3.23 8.94 -1.75
CA MET A 143 2.53 8.47 -2.96
C MET A 143 1.33 9.35 -3.24
N THR A 144 1.23 9.90 -4.45
CA THR A 144 0.05 10.63 -4.90
C THR A 144 -0.75 9.76 -5.85
N ILE A 145 -2.05 9.62 -5.60
CA ILE A 145 -3.02 8.97 -6.50
C ILE A 145 -3.81 10.07 -7.22
N ASP A 146 -3.76 10.11 -8.54
CA ASP A 146 -4.47 11.11 -9.35
C ASP A 146 -5.04 10.49 -10.65
N GLY A 147 -5.86 11.26 -11.36
CA GLY A 147 -6.41 10.91 -12.66
C GLY A 147 -7.87 10.44 -12.61
N THR A 148 -8.20 9.53 -13.51
CA THR A 148 -9.56 8.97 -13.65
C THR A 148 -9.52 7.45 -13.58
N GLU A 149 -10.68 6.79 -13.52
CA GLU A 149 -10.72 5.32 -13.44
C GLU A 149 -10.01 4.64 -14.62
N GLU A 150 -10.09 5.23 -15.81
CA GLU A 150 -9.47 4.70 -17.04
C GLU A 150 -8.01 5.16 -17.24
N SER A 151 -7.58 6.22 -16.56
CA SER A 151 -6.27 6.87 -16.75
C SER A 151 -5.72 7.33 -15.39
N LEU A 152 -5.49 6.37 -14.50
CA LEU A 152 -4.95 6.62 -13.18
C LEU A 152 -3.43 6.79 -13.24
N GLN A 153 -2.90 7.68 -12.40
CA GLN A 153 -1.47 7.90 -12.24
C GLN A 153 -1.09 7.79 -10.76
N LEU A 154 0.03 7.11 -10.50
CA LEU A 154 0.73 7.19 -9.23
C LEU A 154 2.01 7.98 -9.42
N THR A 155 2.28 8.91 -8.51
CA THR A 155 3.57 9.59 -8.39
C THR A 155 4.20 9.20 -7.06
N LEU A 156 5.39 8.61 -7.11
CA LEU A 156 6.19 8.20 -5.96
C LEU A 156 7.32 9.21 -5.76
N ASP A 157 7.27 9.92 -4.64
CA ASP A 157 8.28 10.88 -4.17
C ASP A 157 9.10 10.21 -3.06
N TRP A 158 10.29 9.73 -3.44
CA TRP A 158 11.18 8.93 -2.59
C TRP A 158 11.69 9.72 -1.39
N TYR A 159 11.99 9.03 -0.29
CA TYR A 159 12.46 9.69 0.94
C TYR A 159 13.59 8.95 1.63
N LEU A 160 13.35 7.76 2.18
CA LEU A 160 14.36 7.03 2.94
C LEU A 160 14.28 5.53 2.66
N ILE A 161 15.42 4.90 2.39
CA ILE A 161 15.53 3.44 2.38
C ILE A 161 16.46 2.97 3.50
N PHE A 162 16.06 1.89 4.17
CA PHE A 162 16.82 1.19 5.19
C PHE A 162 17.06 -0.25 4.75
N TRP A 163 18.31 -0.61 4.48
CA TRP A 163 18.73 -1.98 4.20
C TRP A 163 18.93 -2.73 5.51
N LEU A 164 18.13 -3.77 5.73
CA LEU A 164 18.08 -4.49 7.00
C LEU A 164 19.28 -5.45 7.16
N GLY A 165 19.79 -6.00 6.07
CA GLY A 165 20.99 -6.86 6.08
C GLY A 165 22.27 -6.09 6.42
N ASP A 166 22.37 -4.85 5.91
CA ASP A 166 23.56 -4.00 6.08
C ASP A 166 23.43 -2.99 7.23
N GLU A 167 22.28 -2.96 7.92
CA GLU A 167 21.92 -1.98 8.95
C GLU A 167 22.19 -0.52 8.52
N SER A 168 21.97 -0.22 7.23
CA SER A 168 22.31 1.06 6.62
C SER A 168 21.05 1.80 6.16
N GLY A 169 21.08 3.12 6.24
CA GLY A 169 20.00 4.00 5.79
C GLY A 169 20.50 5.06 4.83
N TYR A 170 19.75 5.31 3.76
CA TYR A 170 20.08 6.30 2.74
C TYR A 170 18.94 7.30 2.57
N ASP A 171 19.30 8.57 2.41
CA ASP A 171 18.36 9.64 2.08
C ASP A 171 18.24 9.76 0.57
N GLU A 172 17.00 9.66 0.10
CA GLU A 172 16.60 9.63 -1.30
C GLU A 172 15.70 10.81 -1.67
N THR A 173 15.59 11.81 -0.80
CA THR A 173 14.77 13.03 -1.02
C THR A 173 15.10 13.75 -2.34
N ASP A 174 16.35 13.66 -2.80
CA ASP A 174 16.81 14.30 -4.03
C ASP A 174 16.62 13.42 -5.28
N MET A 175 16.09 12.20 -5.16
CA MET A 175 15.78 11.34 -6.30
C MET A 175 14.58 11.86 -7.09
N GLU A 176 14.59 11.65 -8.40
CA GLU A 176 13.47 12.04 -9.26
C GLU A 176 12.24 11.20 -8.96
N ASP A 177 11.09 11.86 -8.87
CA ASP A 177 9.80 11.22 -8.71
C ASP A 177 9.57 10.15 -9.78
N SER A 178 9.08 9.00 -9.36
CA SER A 178 8.72 7.93 -10.28
C SER A 178 7.23 7.94 -10.58
N VAL A 179 6.90 7.82 -11.87
CA VAL A 179 5.52 7.90 -12.35
C VAL A 179 5.07 6.54 -12.88
N PHE A 180 3.90 6.09 -12.42
CA PHE A 180 3.27 4.84 -12.83
C PHE A 180 1.90 5.14 -13.43
N ALA A 181 1.57 4.49 -14.54
CA ALA A 181 0.28 4.62 -15.22
C ALA A 181 -0.56 3.36 -14.98
N GLY A 182 -1.85 3.55 -14.72
CA GLY A 182 -2.70 2.49 -14.21
C GLY A 182 -4.19 2.71 -14.42
N GLN A 183 -4.98 1.88 -13.74
CA GLN A 183 -6.44 1.92 -13.75
C GLN A 183 -6.98 1.65 -12.35
N TRP A 184 -8.17 2.20 -12.10
CA TRP A 184 -9.00 1.88 -10.94
C TRP A 184 -9.99 0.78 -11.30
N ASP A 185 -10.20 -0.16 -10.38
CA ASP A 185 -11.25 -1.18 -10.49
C ASP A 185 -11.89 -1.42 -9.12
N GLY A 186 -13.00 -0.74 -8.87
CA GLY A 186 -13.94 -1.04 -7.79
C GLY A 186 -13.36 -1.16 -6.37
N GLY A 187 -12.40 -0.30 -6.01
CA GLY A 187 -11.71 -0.35 -4.71
C GLY A 187 -10.29 -0.90 -4.75
N THR A 188 -9.85 -1.36 -5.92
CA THR A 188 -8.47 -1.75 -6.19
C THR A 188 -7.88 -0.85 -7.26
N LEU A 189 -6.55 -0.78 -7.30
CA LEU A 189 -5.85 -0.21 -8.45
C LEU A 189 -4.63 -1.03 -8.80
N TRP A 190 -4.25 -0.96 -10.06
CA TRP A 190 -2.95 -1.40 -10.52
C TRP A 190 -2.30 -0.29 -11.34
N ALA A 191 -0.99 -0.12 -11.22
CA ALA A 191 -0.24 0.84 -12.00
C ALA A 191 1.17 0.32 -12.32
N SER A 192 1.66 0.58 -13.52
CA SER A 192 2.96 0.11 -13.99
C SER A 192 3.89 1.27 -14.38
N GLY A 193 5.18 1.08 -14.12
CA GLY A 193 6.27 2.03 -14.33
C GLY A 193 7.61 1.31 -14.21
N ALA A 194 8.44 1.69 -13.24
CA ALA A 194 9.69 0.97 -12.93
C ALA A 194 9.46 -0.42 -12.29
N GLY A 195 8.22 -0.70 -11.89
CA GLY A 195 7.70 -2.01 -11.48
C GLY A 195 6.18 -2.00 -11.67
N THR A 196 5.46 -2.93 -11.03
CA THR A 196 3.99 -2.92 -11.05
C THR A 196 3.43 -2.92 -9.63
N ILE A 197 2.71 -1.86 -9.26
CA ILE A 197 2.02 -1.74 -7.98
C ILE A 197 0.59 -2.24 -8.15
N HIS A 198 0.15 -3.07 -7.20
CA HIS A 198 -1.24 -3.48 -7.04
C HIS A 198 -1.69 -3.13 -5.63
N LEU A 199 -2.58 -2.16 -5.46
CA LEU A 199 -3.26 -1.92 -4.19
C LEU A 199 -4.58 -2.66 -4.22
N THR A 200 -4.75 -3.60 -3.30
CA THR A 200 -5.83 -4.60 -3.33
C THR A 200 -6.86 -4.41 -2.24
N GLU A 201 -6.50 -3.67 -1.19
CA GLU A 201 -7.41 -3.31 -0.11
C GLU A 201 -7.20 -1.84 0.19
N MET A 202 -8.29 -1.06 0.16
CA MET A 202 -8.33 0.33 0.61
C MET A 202 -9.49 0.48 1.60
N TYR A 203 -9.25 1.08 2.76
CA TYR A 203 -10.26 1.13 3.81
C TYR A 203 -10.09 2.29 4.79
N GLU A 204 -11.20 2.66 5.43
CA GLU A 204 -11.26 3.54 6.58
C GLU A 204 -11.34 2.71 7.88
N ALA A 205 -10.49 3.05 8.85
CA ALA A 205 -10.58 2.52 10.21
C ALA A 205 -10.05 3.55 11.21
N ASN A 206 -10.64 3.63 12.41
CA ASN A 206 -10.19 4.53 13.48
C ASN A 206 -10.01 6.01 13.05
N GLY A 207 -10.82 6.47 12.10
CA GLY A 207 -10.77 7.84 11.59
C GLY A 207 -9.52 8.14 10.77
N ARG A 208 -8.95 7.14 10.09
CA ARG A 208 -7.85 7.23 9.13
C ARG A 208 -8.16 6.38 7.91
N GLN A 209 -7.48 6.67 6.80
CA GLN A 209 -7.50 5.84 5.61
C GLN A 209 -6.20 5.05 5.45
N TYR A 210 -6.35 3.83 4.95
CA TYR A 210 -5.27 2.88 4.74
C TYR A 210 -5.41 2.22 3.37
N ALA A 211 -4.28 1.84 2.78
CA ALA A 211 -4.28 0.91 1.65
C ALA A 211 -3.13 -0.09 1.79
N ILE A 212 -3.32 -1.31 1.31
CA ILE A 212 -2.27 -2.33 1.25
C ILE A 212 -2.24 -3.03 -0.11
N GLY A 213 -1.07 -3.55 -0.44
CA GLY A 213 -0.83 -4.13 -1.74
C GLY A 213 0.54 -4.75 -1.90
N THR A 214 0.93 -4.94 -3.16
CA THR A 214 2.21 -5.50 -3.58
C THR A 214 2.86 -4.62 -4.62
N LEU A 215 4.19 -4.65 -4.65
CA LEU A 215 5.00 -4.15 -5.75
C LEU A 215 5.72 -5.34 -6.38
N ALA A 216 5.43 -5.62 -7.64
CA ALA A 216 6.22 -6.54 -8.45
C ALA A 216 7.45 -5.79 -8.96
N THR A 217 8.61 -6.08 -8.37
CA THR A 217 9.88 -5.51 -8.80
C THR A 217 10.41 -6.25 -10.04
N PRO A 218 11.17 -5.58 -10.93
CA PRO A 218 11.71 -6.22 -12.14
C PRO A 218 12.66 -7.39 -11.88
N ASP A 219 13.32 -7.40 -10.73
CA ASP A 219 14.25 -8.45 -10.30
C ASP A 219 13.54 -9.65 -9.63
N GLY A 220 12.21 -9.57 -9.46
CA GLY A 220 11.40 -10.64 -8.89
C GLY A 220 11.47 -10.74 -7.37
N ILE A 221 12.04 -9.74 -6.69
CA ILE A 221 12.02 -9.63 -5.24
C ILE A 221 10.57 -9.34 -4.77
N PRO A 222 10.03 -10.10 -3.82
CA PRO A 222 8.71 -9.81 -3.29
C PRO A 222 8.76 -8.49 -2.50
N ALA A 223 7.87 -7.56 -2.86
CA ALA A 223 7.71 -6.32 -2.12
C ALA A 223 6.24 -6.05 -1.79
N TYR A 224 6.00 -5.57 -0.58
CA TYR A 224 4.67 -5.23 -0.10
C TYR A 224 4.55 -3.73 0.12
N VAL A 225 3.37 -3.18 -0.13
CA VAL A 225 3.12 -1.74 -0.09
C VAL A 225 2.04 -1.48 0.95
N ALA A 226 2.25 -0.48 1.81
CA ALA A 226 1.27 0.00 2.77
C ALA A 226 1.19 1.52 2.74
N LEU A 227 -0.03 2.06 2.71
CA LEU A 227 -0.31 3.48 2.68
C LEU A 227 -1.12 3.87 3.90
N VAL A 228 -0.89 5.08 4.40
CA VAL A 228 -1.70 5.69 5.46
C VAL A 228 -1.86 7.18 5.21
N ARG A 229 -3.03 7.71 5.55
CA ARG A 229 -3.26 9.15 5.65
C ARG A 229 -4.31 9.44 6.73
N PRO A 230 -4.50 10.72 7.13
CA PRO A 230 -5.57 11.10 8.04
C PRO A 230 -6.96 10.62 7.60
#